data_AF-A0A1M5UW96-F1
#
_entry.id   AF-A0A1M5UW96-F1
#
_cell.length_a   1.000
_cell.length_b   1.000
_cell.length_c   1.000
_cell.angle_alpha   90.00
_cell.angle_beta   90.00
_cell.angle_gamma   90.00
#
_symmetry.space_group_name_H-M   'P 1'
#
loop_
_entity.id
_entity.type
_entity.pdbx_description
1 polymer ?
#
loop_
_entity_poly.entity_id
_entity_poly.type
_entity_poly.pdbx_seq_one_letter_code
_entity_poly.pdbx_strand_id
1 'polypeptide(L)'
;MERKEIYTIIRKGRKRWLADAYAKIVGVSILIAVANELMSILVMLPYISLESGWGKIYKTIALTDAATVFDIQISVPYLLINQFSPFEATLNVMLRMIILSITLGIIMFTVGLMSSGLVAVITGTCFSGLVIIKENLAYCFPWIRYISPFSWMNLVDNNSNHIDSFDRWNMYLLILSCVVIICVAIDVHLIRRIDFNFIDEEE
;
A
#
# COMPACT_ATOMS: atom_id res chain seq x y z
N MET A 1 -4.16 -13.38 -20.71
CA MET A 1 -5.57 -13.24 -20.28
C MET A 1 -6.22 -14.60 -20.35
N GLU A 2 -6.90 -15.07 -19.31
CA GLU A 2 -7.48 -16.42 -19.32
C GLU A 2 -8.74 -16.48 -20.20
N ARG A 3 -9.02 -17.63 -20.83
CA ARG A 3 -10.21 -17.81 -21.70
C ARG A 3 -11.51 -17.39 -21.02
N LYS A 4 -11.68 -17.69 -19.72
CA LYS A 4 -12.86 -17.30 -18.94
C LYS A 4 -13.06 -15.78 -18.91
N GLU A 5 -11.97 -15.02 -18.81
CA GLU A 5 -12.01 -13.57 -18.79
C GLU A 5 -12.44 -13.01 -20.14
N ILE A 6 -11.89 -13.56 -21.23
CA ILE A 6 -12.26 -13.23 -22.61
C ILE A 6 -13.76 -13.45 -22.84
N TYR A 7 -14.29 -14.61 -22.45
CA TYR A 7 -15.72 -14.92 -22.55
C TYR A 7 -16.60 -13.91 -21.77
N THR A 8 -16.18 -13.51 -20.57
CA THR A 8 -16.93 -12.49 -19.81
C THR A 8 -16.89 -11.11 -20.45
N ILE A 9 -15.79 -10.72 -21.09
CA ILE A 9 -15.67 -9.40 -21.75
C ILE A 9 -16.64 -9.31 -22.94
N ILE A 10 -16.75 -10.36 -23.75
CA ILE A 10 -17.65 -10.40 -24.90
C ILE A 10 -19.10 -10.26 -24.45
N ARG A 11 -19.49 -10.97 -23.38
CA ARG A 11 -20.88 -10.99 -22.90
C ARG A 11 -21.30 -9.73 -22.15
N LYS A 12 -20.43 -9.16 -21.31
CA LYS A 12 -20.75 -7.97 -20.49
C LYS A 12 -20.42 -6.65 -21.19
N GLY A 13 -19.54 -6.68 -22.17
CA GLY A 13 -18.97 -5.49 -22.81
C GLY A 13 -17.75 -4.95 -22.05
N ARG A 14 -16.79 -4.43 -22.82
CA ARG A 14 -15.46 -3.99 -22.37
C ARG A 14 -15.49 -3.00 -21.19
N LYS A 15 -16.37 -1.98 -21.22
CA LYS A 15 -16.47 -0.96 -20.16
C LYS A 15 -16.98 -1.51 -18.84
N ARG A 16 -18.01 -2.36 -18.87
CA ARG A 16 -18.59 -2.97 -17.67
C ARG A 16 -17.62 -3.97 -17.04
N TRP A 17 -16.90 -4.73 -17.86
CA TRP A 17 -15.86 -5.62 -17.37
C TRP A 17 -14.72 -4.87 -16.65
N LEU A 18 -14.25 -3.76 -17.22
CA LEU A 18 -13.23 -2.92 -16.57
C LEU A 18 -13.72 -2.35 -15.23
N ALA A 19 -14.97 -1.88 -15.17
CA ALA A 19 -15.56 -1.40 -13.91
C ALA A 19 -15.67 -2.51 -12.86
N ASP A 20 -16.09 -3.73 -13.26
CA ASP A 20 -16.12 -4.90 -12.38
C ASP A 20 -14.71 -5.26 -11.86
N ALA A 21 -13.67 -5.13 -12.69
CA ALA A 21 -12.29 -5.38 -12.30
C ALA A 21 -11.81 -4.37 -11.25
N TYR A 22 -12.03 -3.08 -11.45
CA TYR A 22 -11.69 -2.05 -10.47
C TYR A 22 -12.47 -2.19 -9.16
N ALA A 23 -13.76 -2.53 -9.22
CA ALA A 23 -14.57 -2.78 -8.03
C ALA A 23 -14.01 -3.95 -7.19
N LYS A 24 -13.54 -5.02 -7.85
CA LYS A 24 -12.87 -6.14 -7.17
C LYS A 24 -11.57 -5.71 -6.51
N ILE A 25 -10.74 -4.92 -7.21
CA ILE A 25 -9.48 -4.41 -6.66
C ILE A 25 -9.76 -3.62 -5.38
N VAL A 26 -10.69 -2.66 -5.42
CA VAL A 26 -11.08 -1.86 -4.24
C VAL A 26 -11.57 -2.74 -3.10
N GLY A 27 -12.45 -3.71 -3.38
CA GLY A 27 -12.95 -4.63 -2.36
C GLY A 27 -11.84 -5.46 -1.71
N VAL A 28 -10.92 -6.01 -2.50
CA VAL A 28 -9.78 -6.79 -2.00
C VAL A 28 -8.83 -5.91 -1.19
N SER A 29 -8.55 -4.68 -1.62
CA SER A 29 -7.70 -3.75 -0.87
C SER A 29 -8.25 -3.42 0.52
N ILE A 30 -9.57 -3.22 0.64
CA ILE A 30 -10.23 -3.00 1.94
C ILE A 30 -10.11 -4.24 2.82
N LEU A 31 -10.38 -5.43 2.26
CA LEU A 31 -10.27 -6.69 3.00
C LEU A 31 -8.84 -6.93 3.52
N ILE A 32 -7.82 -6.67 2.71
CA ILE A 32 -6.42 -6.80 3.10
C ILE A 32 -6.09 -5.85 4.27
N ALA A 33 -6.50 -4.58 4.18
CA ALA A 33 -6.24 -3.61 5.25
C ALA A 33 -6.93 -4.01 6.57
N VAL A 34 -8.21 -4.39 6.52
CA VAL A 34 -8.96 -4.82 7.71
C VAL A 34 -8.37 -6.10 8.30
N ALA A 35 -8.03 -7.10 7.46
CA ALA A 35 -7.42 -8.33 7.92
C ALA A 35 -6.06 -8.08 8.58
N ASN A 36 -5.25 -7.16 8.04
CA ASN A 36 -3.95 -6.80 8.61
C ASN A 36 -4.08 -6.18 10.01
N GLU A 37 -5.02 -5.25 10.19
CA GLU A 37 -5.28 -4.65 11.50
C GLU A 37 -5.82 -5.68 12.50
N LEU A 38 -6.76 -6.53 12.07
CA LEU A 38 -7.30 -7.59 12.93
C LEU A 38 -6.22 -8.59 13.36
N MET A 39 -5.32 -8.98 12.45
CA MET A 39 -4.20 -9.87 12.78
C MET A 39 -3.22 -9.20 13.75
N SER A 40 -2.94 -7.91 13.56
CA SER A 40 -2.08 -7.14 14.46
C SER A 40 -2.67 -7.08 15.88
N ILE A 41 -3.97 -6.84 16.00
CA ILE A 41 -4.69 -6.86 17.28
C ILE A 41 -4.67 -8.28 17.88
N LEU A 42 -4.92 -9.31 17.08
CA LEU A 42 -4.99 -10.70 17.54
C LEU A 42 -3.66 -11.15 18.18
N VAL A 43 -2.53 -10.81 17.56
CA VAL A 43 -1.19 -11.11 18.09
C VAL A 43 -0.93 -10.37 19.41
N MET A 44 -1.49 -9.17 19.58
CA MET A 44 -1.32 -8.36 20.79
C MET A 44 -2.34 -8.64 21.89
N LEU A 45 -3.40 -9.42 21.64
CA LEU A 45 -4.44 -9.74 22.62
C LEU A 45 -3.93 -10.17 24.01
N PRO A 46 -2.92 -11.06 24.15
CA PRO A 46 -2.46 -11.48 25.48
C PRO A 46 -1.70 -10.37 26.24
N TYR A 47 -1.30 -9.30 25.56
CA TYR A 47 -0.51 -8.20 26.11
C TYR A 47 -1.26 -6.85 26.09
N ILE A 48 -2.52 -6.85 25.67
CA ILE A 48 -3.28 -5.61 25.50
C ILE A 48 -3.79 -5.12 26.87
N SER A 49 -3.50 -3.86 27.19
CA SER A 49 -4.14 -3.15 28.29
C SER A 49 -5.07 -2.10 27.68
N LEU A 50 -6.33 -2.09 28.12
CA LEU A 50 -7.32 -1.12 27.65
C LEU A 50 -7.10 0.21 28.39
N GLU A 51 -6.10 0.97 27.93
CA GLU A 51 -5.85 2.34 28.38
C GLU A 51 -6.28 3.33 27.28
N SER A 52 -6.77 4.51 27.68
CA SER A 52 -7.25 5.53 26.73
C SER A 52 -6.13 6.27 25.97
N GLY A 53 -4.87 5.91 26.19
CA GLY A 53 -3.71 6.55 25.58
C GLY A 53 -2.63 5.54 25.22
N TRP A 54 -1.49 6.03 24.77
CA TRP A 54 -0.36 5.21 24.30
C TRP A 54 0.25 4.29 25.36
N GLY A 55 -0.20 4.31 26.61
CA GLY A 55 0.42 3.56 27.69
C GLY A 55 1.78 4.11 28.13
N LYS A 56 2.26 3.65 29.28
CA LYS A 56 3.52 4.13 29.87
C LYS A 56 4.74 3.67 29.08
N ILE A 57 4.71 2.44 28.55
CA ILE A 57 5.84 1.82 27.84
C ILE A 57 6.20 2.63 26.60
N TYR A 58 5.25 2.92 25.72
CA TYR A 58 5.49 3.70 24.50
C TYR A 58 5.99 5.12 24.80
N LYS A 59 5.46 5.76 25.86
CA LYS A 59 5.93 7.08 26.30
C LYS A 59 7.38 7.05 26.79
N THR A 60 7.75 6.06 27.60
CA THR A 60 9.13 5.91 28.08
C THR A 60 10.10 5.64 26.93
N ILE A 61 9.75 4.75 26.00
CA ILE A 61 10.55 4.44 24.81
C ILE A 61 10.75 5.68 23.93
N ALA A 62 9.74 6.53 23.79
CA ALA A 62 9.84 7.73 22.95
C ALA A 62 10.59 8.91 23.61
N LEU A 63 10.63 8.98 24.95
CA LEU A 63 11.18 10.10 25.72
C LEU A 63 12.58 9.83 26.30
N THR A 64 13.01 8.57 26.37
CA THR A 64 14.26 8.18 27.05
C THR A 64 15.08 7.21 26.21
N ASP A 65 16.35 7.04 26.59
CA ASP A 65 17.25 6.05 25.99
C ASP A 65 16.90 4.59 26.37
N ALA A 66 15.72 4.33 26.91
CA ALA A 66 15.27 2.98 27.26
C ALA A 66 15.33 2.02 26.06
N ALA A 67 15.05 2.50 24.84
CA ALA A 67 15.13 1.68 23.64
C ALA A 67 16.55 1.14 23.39
N THR A 68 17.57 1.98 23.60
CA THR A 68 18.98 1.61 23.38
C THR A 68 19.53 0.79 24.55
N VAL A 69 19.12 1.09 25.78
CA VAL A 69 19.53 0.36 26.99
C VAL A 69 18.99 -1.07 27.03
N PHE A 70 17.76 -1.28 26.55
CA PHE A 70 17.12 -2.60 26.53
C PHE A 70 17.22 -3.32 25.17
N ASP A 71 18.02 -2.79 24.24
CA ASP A 71 18.18 -3.31 22.87
C ASP A 71 16.84 -3.57 22.15
N ILE A 72 15.89 -2.65 22.35
CA ILE A 72 14.56 -2.71 21.74
C ILE A 72 14.67 -2.16 20.33
N GLN A 73 14.47 -3.02 19.32
CA GLN A 73 14.55 -2.66 17.90
C GLN A 73 13.40 -1.76 17.41
N ILE A 74 12.44 -1.43 18.27
CA ILE A 74 11.28 -0.59 17.95
C ILE A 74 11.61 0.86 18.31
N SER A 75 11.63 1.73 17.30
CA SER A 75 11.74 3.17 17.50
C SER A 75 10.36 3.82 17.42
N VAL A 76 9.95 4.52 18.48
CA VAL A 76 8.67 5.23 18.55
C VAL A 76 8.93 6.72 18.55
N PRO A 77 8.55 7.45 17.47
CA PRO A 77 8.79 8.88 17.41
C PRO A 77 7.92 9.64 18.42
N TYR A 78 8.53 10.51 19.21
CA TYR A 78 7.84 11.32 20.23
C TYR A 78 6.69 12.17 19.64
N LEU A 79 6.89 12.71 18.44
CA LEU A 79 5.89 13.51 17.72
C LEU A 79 4.58 12.74 17.48
N LEU A 80 4.66 11.43 17.23
CA LEU A 80 3.49 10.59 17.01
C LEU A 80 2.64 10.46 18.27
N ILE A 81 3.27 10.28 19.43
CA ILE A 81 2.60 10.22 20.73
C ILE A 81 1.98 11.57 21.11
N ASN A 82 2.66 12.67 20.77
CA ASN A 82 2.23 14.01 21.14
C ASN A 82 1.04 14.53 20.30
N GLN A 83 0.93 14.10 19.04
CA GLN A 83 -0.06 14.65 18.11
C GLN A 83 -1.28 13.76 17.88
N PHE A 84 -1.14 12.44 17.96
CA PHE A 84 -2.21 11.52 17.63
C PHE A 84 -2.67 10.75 18.86
N SER A 85 -3.98 10.48 18.94
CA SER A 85 -4.45 9.40 19.81
C SER A 85 -4.11 8.02 19.19
N PRO A 86 -3.96 6.95 19.98
CA PRO A 86 -3.67 5.62 19.42
C PRO A 86 -4.69 5.16 18.38
N PHE A 87 -5.96 5.47 18.62
CA PHE A 87 -7.06 5.16 17.69
C PHE A 87 -6.98 6.00 16.42
N GLU A 88 -6.66 7.29 16.53
CA GLU A 88 -6.50 8.16 15.37
C GLU A 88 -5.29 7.76 14.51
N ALA A 89 -4.18 7.37 15.14
CA ALA A 89 -2.98 6.91 14.44
C ALA A 89 -3.26 5.62 13.65
N THR A 90 -3.90 4.63 14.28
CA THR A 90 -4.27 3.37 13.63
C THR A 90 -5.25 3.59 12.47
N LEU A 91 -6.27 4.43 12.66
CA LEU A 91 -7.20 4.79 11.58
C LEU A 91 -6.48 5.45 10.39
N ASN A 92 -5.55 6.38 10.65
CA ASN A 92 -4.78 7.03 9.60
C ASN A 92 -3.90 6.04 8.83
N VAL A 93 -3.21 5.12 9.53
CA VAL A 93 -2.39 4.08 8.90
C VAL A 93 -3.25 3.15 8.05
N MET A 94 -4.41 2.72 8.56
CA MET A 94 -5.36 1.87 7.83
C MET A 94 -5.83 2.54 6.54
N LEU A 95 -6.21 3.82 6.58
CA LEU A 95 -6.61 4.57 5.38
C LEU A 95 -5.48 4.67 4.35
N ARG A 96 -4.25 4.93 4.80
CA ARG A 96 -3.05 4.96 3.93
C ARG A 96 -2.81 3.61 3.27
N MET A 97 -2.93 2.53 4.04
CA MET A 97 -2.79 1.15 3.55
C MET A 97 -3.82 0.83 2.46
N ILE A 98 -5.07 1.25 2.63
CA ILE A 98 -6.13 1.04 1.61
C ILE A 98 -5.76 1.75 0.30
N ILE A 99 -5.40 3.04 0.35
CA ILE A 99 -5.07 3.84 -0.85
C ILE A 99 -3.88 3.24 -1.59
N LEU A 100 -2.82 2.85 -0.86
CA LEU A 100 -1.64 2.22 -1.43
C LEU A 100 -1.97 0.86 -2.05
N SER A 101 -2.76 0.04 -1.37
CA SER A 101 -3.17 -1.28 -1.87
C SER A 101 -4.03 -1.17 -3.15
N ILE A 102 -4.90 -0.17 -3.24
CA ILE A 102 -5.68 0.10 -4.46
C ILE A 102 -4.74 0.47 -5.61
N THR A 103 -3.80 1.37 -5.35
CA THR A 103 -2.85 1.85 -6.38
C THR A 103 -1.99 0.70 -6.90
N LEU A 104 -1.46 -0.14 -6.01
CA LEU A 104 -0.69 -1.33 -6.38
C LEU A 104 -1.55 -2.35 -7.13
N GLY A 105 -2.79 -2.57 -6.69
CA GLY A 105 -3.73 -3.46 -7.39
C GLY A 105 -4.00 -3.01 -8.83
N ILE A 106 -4.12 -1.70 -9.06
CA ILE A 106 -4.28 -1.13 -10.41
C ILE A 106 -2.99 -1.31 -11.23
N ILE A 107 -1.81 -1.04 -10.66
CA ILE A 107 -0.52 -1.27 -11.36
C ILE A 107 -0.38 -2.75 -11.78
N MET A 108 -0.64 -3.68 -10.84
CA MET A 108 -0.60 -5.11 -11.12
C MET A 108 -1.59 -5.52 -12.21
N PHE A 109 -2.80 -4.94 -12.19
CA PHE A 109 -3.80 -5.17 -13.22
C PHE A 109 -3.33 -4.67 -14.60
N THR A 110 -2.80 -3.45 -14.69
CA THR A 110 -2.25 -2.89 -15.94
C THR A 110 -1.12 -3.75 -16.50
N VAL A 111 -0.15 -4.13 -15.66
CA VAL A 111 0.96 -5.02 -16.05
C VAL A 111 0.43 -6.39 -16.50
N GLY A 112 -0.58 -6.91 -15.80
CA GLY A 112 -1.22 -8.18 -16.14
C GLY A 112 -1.94 -8.15 -17.49
N LEU A 113 -2.50 -7.00 -17.90
CA LEU A 113 -3.07 -6.83 -19.24
C LEU A 113 -2.00 -6.72 -20.32
N MET A 114 -0.86 -6.08 -20.05
CA MET A 114 0.22 -5.87 -21.03
C MET A 114 1.03 -7.13 -21.32
N SER A 115 1.12 -8.05 -20.35
CA SER A 115 2.01 -9.20 -20.44
C SER A 115 1.28 -10.47 -19.98
N SER A 116 1.76 -11.09 -18.90
CA SER A 116 1.17 -12.29 -18.31
C SER A 116 0.93 -12.07 -16.82
N GLY A 117 -0.01 -12.82 -16.24
CA GLY A 117 -0.35 -12.73 -14.82
C GLY A 117 0.86 -12.96 -13.90
N LEU A 118 1.84 -13.76 -14.32
CA LEU A 118 3.08 -13.99 -13.58
C LEU A 118 3.92 -12.72 -13.43
N VAL A 119 4.04 -11.91 -14.50
CA VAL A 119 4.80 -10.65 -14.45
C VAL A 119 4.15 -9.67 -13.48
N ALA A 120 2.81 -9.60 -13.48
CA ALA A 120 2.07 -8.77 -12.54
C ALA A 120 2.35 -9.13 -11.07
N VAL A 121 2.39 -10.43 -10.76
CA VAL A 121 2.71 -10.90 -9.40
C VAL A 121 4.15 -10.56 -9.02
N ILE A 122 5.11 -10.77 -9.93
CA ILE A 122 6.52 -10.42 -9.69
C ILE A 122 6.67 -8.91 -9.43
N THR A 123 5.99 -8.07 -10.22
CA THR A 123 6.00 -6.62 -10.01
C THR A 123 5.42 -6.25 -8.66
N GLY A 124 4.29 -6.84 -8.26
CA GLY A 124 3.68 -6.61 -6.95
C GLY A 124 4.63 -6.96 -5.80
N THR A 125 5.26 -8.14 -5.86
CA THR A 125 6.22 -8.61 -4.84
C THR A 125 7.47 -7.72 -4.77
N CYS A 126 7.98 -7.27 -5.91
CA CYS A 126 9.10 -6.34 -5.96
C CYS A 126 8.74 -5.01 -5.29
N PHE A 127 7.56 -4.47 -5.60
CA PHE A 127 7.06 -3.22 -4.98
C PHE A 127 6.85 -3.34 -3.47
N SER A 128 6.36 -4.48 -2.96
CA SER A 128 6.27 -4.71 -1.51
C SER A 128 7.65 -4.87 -0.87
N GLY A 129 8.61 -5.50 -1.56
CA GLY A 129 9.97 -5.70 -1.06
C GLY A 129 10.78 -4.40 -0.93
N LEU A 130 10.41 -3.34 -1.67
CA LEU A 130 11.04 -2.02 -1.57
C LEU A 130 10.96 -1.40 -0.16
N VAL A 131 10.02 -1.84 0.68
CA VAL A 131 9.92 -1.41 2.09
C VAL A 131 11.17 -1.78 2.88
N ILE A 132 11.59 -3.04 2.76
CA ILE A 132 12.76 -3.59 3.46
C ILE A 132 14.03 -2.91 2.96
N ILE A 133 14.07 -2.61 1.66
CA ILE A 133 15.19 -1.92 1.03
C ILE A 133 15.32 -0.48 1.56
N LYS A 134 14.21 0.25 1.81
CA LYS A 134 14.27 1.62 2.34
C LYS A 134 14.95 1.69 3.71
N GLU A 135 14.69 0.75 4.62
CA GLU A 135 15.32 0.77 5.95
C GLU A 135 16.83 0.57 5.90
N ASN A 136 17.32 -0.15 4.89
CA ASN A 136 18.74 -0.47 4.74
C ASN A 136 19.50 0.47 3.78
N LEU A 137 18.86 0.92 2.68
CA LEU A 137 19.50 1.69 1.60
C LEU A 137 19.26 3.22 1.66
N ALA A 138 18.29 3.70 2.46
CA ALA A 138 18.04 5.14 2.55
C ALA A 138 19.23 5.93 3.12
N TYR A 139 20.14 5.26 3.84
CA TYR A 139 21.41 5.85 4.30
C TYR A 139 22.36 6.18 3.13
N CYS A 140 22.36 5.38 2.07
CA CYS A 140 23.24 5.57 0.92
C CYS A 140 22.61 6.47 -0.16
N PHE A 141 21.29 6.41 -0.35
CA PHE A 141 20.60 7.11 -1.43
C PHE A 141 19.29 7.76 -0.95
N PRO A 142 19.28 9.07 -0.64
CA PRO A 142 18.10 9.77 -0.10
C PRO A 142 16.87 9.77 -1.03
N TRP A 143 17.08 9.69 -2.35
CA TRP A 143 16.00 9.74 -3.34
C TRP A 143 15.13 8.46 -3.39
N ILE A 144 15.66 7.30 -2.93
CA ILE A 144 14.93 6.03 -2.87
C ILE A 144 13.69 6.13 -1.96
N ARG A 145 13.70 7.09 -1.02
CA ARG A 145 12.56 7.40 -0.16
C ARG A 145 11.31 7.85 -0.91
N TYR A 146 11.46 8.41 -2.11
CA TYR A 146 10.34 8.85 -2.95
C TYR A 146 9.85 7.77 -3.91
N ILE A 147 10.45 6.57 -3.88
CA ILE A 147 10.11 5.50 -4.84
C ILE A 147 9.32 4.38 -4.18
N SER A 148 9.45 4.20 -2.87
CA SER A 148 8.79 3.12 -2.13
C SER A 148 7.42 3.58 -1.61
N PRO A 149 6.29 3.21 -2.25
CA PRO A 149 4.97 3.76 -1.91
C PRO A 149 4.53 3.37 -0.50
N PHE A 150 4.90 2.18 -0.05
CA PHE A 150 4.66 1.71 1.32
C PHE A 150 5.39 2.52 2.39
N SER A 151 6.50 3.21 2.05
CA SER A 151 7.19 4.10 3.00
C SER A 151 6.34 5.31 3.38
N TRP A 152 5.38 5.68 2.54
CA TRP A 152 4.45 6.80 2.77
C TRP A 152 3.31 6.44 3.74
N MET A 153 3.27 5.19 4.20
CA MET A 153 2.38 4.75 5.27
C MET A 153 2.81 5.27 6.64
N ASN A 154 4.10 5.62 6.81
CA ASN A 154 4.61 6.20 8.06
C ASN A 154 3.94 7.55 8.35
N LEU A 155 3.50 7.76 9.59
CA LEU A 155 2.90 9.01 10.04
C LEU A 155 3.94 10.06 10.45
N VAL A 156 5.14 9.62 10.81
CA VAL A 156 6.25 10.47 11.18
C VAL A 156 7.50 9.96 10.49
N ASP A 157 8.28 10.90 9.96
CA ASP A 157 9.56 10.63 9.37
C ASP A 157 10.66 10.45 10.43
N ASN A 158 11.26 9.27 10.47
CA ASN A 158 12.32 8.93 11.42
C ASN A 158 13.60 9.76 11.27
N ASN A 159 13.87 10.39 10.12
CA ASN A 159 15.20 10.98 9.87
C ASN A 159 15.27 12.52 10.01
N SER A 160 14.14 13.22 10.11
CA SER A 160 14.15 14.69 10.05
C SER A 160 13.75 15.43 11.31
N ASN A 161 13.33 14.75 12.41
CA ASN A 161 12.75 15.41 13.59
C ASN A 161 11.64 16.44 13.26
N HIS A 162 11.12 16.40 12.04
CA HIS A 162 10.09 17.26 11.53
C HIS A 162 8.87 16.37 11.27
N ILE A 163 7.75 16.75 11.88
CA ILE A 163 6.43 16.21 11.58
C ILE A 163 6.32 16.08 10.06
N ASP A 164 5.83 14.94 9.57
CA ASP A 164 5.32 14.89 8.20
C ASP A 164 4.21 15.93 8.11
N SER A 165 4.61 17.14 7.68
CA SER A 165 3.68 18.23 7.51
C SER A 165 2.57 17.69 6.62
N PHE A 166 1.35 18.06 6.95
CA PHE A 166 0.15 17.78 6.17
C PHE A 166 0.38 17.94 4.64
N ASP A 167 1.29 18.85 4.27
CA ASP A 167 1.77 19.10 2.90
C ASP A 167 2.47 17.90 2.22
N ARG A 168 3.28 17.09 2.92
CA ARG A 168 3.98 15.94 2.31
C ARG A 168 3.02 14.81 1.96
N TRP A 169 2.02 14.57 2.81
CA TRP A 169 0.97 13.59 2.51
C TRP A 169 0.16 14.00 1.26
N ASN A 170 -0.14 15.28 1.12
CA ASN A 170 -0.80 15.79 -0.08
C ASN A 170 0.04 15.57 -1.35
N MET A 171 1.37 15.72 -1.27
CA MET A 171 2.26 15.38 -2.39
C MET A 171 2.23 13.89 -2.74
N TYR A 172 2.23 13.00 -1.75
CA TYR A 172 2.12 11.55 -1.99
C TYR A 172 0.78 11.20 -2.65
N LEU A 173 -0.33 11.78 -2.19
CA LEU A 173 -1.64 11.60 -2.80
C LEU A 173 -1.67 12.09 -4.25
N LEU A 174 -1.05 13.24 -4.55
CA LEU A 174 -0.93 13.74 -5.92
C LEU A 174 -0.16 12.75 -6.80
N ILE A 175 1.00 12.26 -6.34
CA ILE A 175 1.80 11.27 -7.10
C ILE A 175 0.98 9.99 -7.34
N LEU A 176 0.32 9.44 -6.32
CA LEU A 176 -0.52 8.24 -6.46
C LEU A 176 -1.68 8.48 -7.44
N SER A 177 -2.34 9.64 -7.37
CA SER A 177 -3.42 9.99 -8.27
C SER A 177 -2.96 10.09 -9.73
N CYS A 178 -1.79 10.68 -9.98
CA CYS A 178 -1.18 10.75 -11.31
C CYS A 178 -0.88 9.34 -11.84
N VAL A 179 -0.30 8.46 -11.01
CA VAL A 179 -0.02 7.07 -11.39
C VAL A 179 -1.31 6.33 -11.73
N VAL A 180 -2.36 6.46 -10.91
CA VAL A 180 -3.66 5.84 -11.17
C VAL A 180 -4.27 6.34 -12.48
N ILE A 181 -4.23 7.64 -12.75
CA ILE A 181 -4.76 8.23 -14.00
C ILE A 181 -4.02 7.66 -15.22
N ILE A 182 -2.69 7.56 -15.14
CA ILE A 182 -1.86 7.00 -16.21
C ILE A 182 -2.20 5.52 -16.44
N CYS A 183 -2.27 4.71 -15.38
CA CYS A 183 -2.64 3.30 -15.48
C CYS A 183 -4.04 3.11 -16.08
N VAL A 184 -5.04 3.87 -15.63
CA VAL A 184 -6.40 3.80 -16.18
C VAL A 184 -6.43 4.20 -17.66
N ALA A 185 -5.66 5.21 -18.07
CA ALA A 185 -5.55 5.60 -19.47
C ALA A 185 -4.93 4.48 -20.32
N ILE A 186 -3.90 3.80 -19.81
CA ILE A 186 -3.27 2.64 -20.46
C ILE A 186 -4.27 1.48 -20.56
N ASP A 187 -4.97 1.14 -19.47
CA ASP A 187 -5.95 0.05 -19.45
C ASP A 187 -7.06 0.27 -20.48
N VAL A 188 -7.59 1.51 -20.55
CA VAL A 188 -8.63 1.88 -21.53
C VAL A 188 -8.09 1.80 -22.96
N HIS A 189 -6.86 2.25 -23.21
CA HIS A 189 -6.23 2.15 -24.52
C HIS A 189 -6.00 0.68 -24.92
N LEU A 190 -5.50 -0.14 -24.01
CA LEU A 190 -5.18 -1.54 -24.24
C LEU A 190 -6.44 -2.37 -24.50
N ILE A 191 -7.50 -2.16 -23.72
CA ILE A 191 -8.80 -2.84 -23.93
C ILE A 191 -9.46 -2.47 -25.26
N ARG A 192 -9.17 -1.29 -25.81
CA ARG A 192 -9.63 -0.92 -27.17
C ARG A 192 -8.86 -1.69 -28.25
N ARG A 193 -7.58 -1.99 -28.02
CA ARG A 193 -6.65 -2.65 -28.95
C ARG A 193 -6.67 -4.17 -28.88
N ILE A 194 -7.23 -4.78 -27.84
CA ILE A 194 -7.40 -6.24 -27.77
C ILE A 194 -8.45 -6.65 -28.79
N ASP A 195 -7.97 -7.11 -29.96
CA ASP A 195 -8.75 -7.87 -30.92
C ASP A 195 -8.79 -9.32 -30.44
N PHE A 196 -10.00 -9.86 -30.27
CA PHE A 196 -10.18 -11.24 -29.87
C PHE A 196 -9.89 -12.14 -31.07
N ASN A 197 -8.60 -12.43 -31.33
CA ASN A 197 -8.22 -13.50 -32.26
C ASN A 197 -8.58 -14.83 -31.60
N PHE A 198 -9.71 -15.40 -32.01
CA PHE A 198 -10.15 -16.73 -31.58
C PHE A 198 -9.44 -17.88 -32.31
N ILE A 199 -8.48 -17.58 -33.18
CA ILE A 199 -8.01 -18.51 -34.21
C ILE A 199 -6.64 -19.15 -33.87
N ASP A 200 -5.85 -18.57 -32.96
CA ASP A 200 -4.44 -18.97 -32.80
C ASP A 200 -4.17 -20.00 -31.67
N GLU A 201 -5.18 -20.67 -31.11
CA GLU A 201 -5.00 -21.72 -30.07
C GLU A 201 -5.69 -23.06 -30.43
N GLU A 202 -5.88 -23.37 -31.72
CA GLU A 202 -6.32 -24.70 -32.19
C GLU A 202 -5.17 -25.66 -32.55
N GLU A 203 -3.90 -25.28 -32.30
CA GLU A 203 -2.73 -26.17 -32.39
C GLU A 203 -2.06 -26.37 -31.03
#